data_AF-A0A7C6CCX9-F1
#
_entry.id   AF-A0A7C6CCX9-F1
#
_cell.length_a   1.000
_cell.length_b   1.000
_cell.length_c   1.000
_cell.angle_alpha   90.00
_cell.angle_beta   90.00
_cell.angle_gamma   90.00
#
_symmetry.space_group_name_H-M   'P 1'
#
loop_
_entity.id
_entity.type
_entity.pdbx_description
1 polymer ?
#
loop_
_entity_poly.entity_id
_entity_poly.type
_entity_poly.pdbx_seq_one_letter_code
_entity_poly.pdbx_strand_id
1 'polypeptide(L)' 'MGHFSSRVTRKDVAERAGVSMAVVSYVVNDGPRPVAPATRNKVL' A
#
# COMPACT_ATOMS: atom_id res chain seq x y z
N MET A 1 8.52 25.43 -0.09
CA MET A 1 7.15 25.42 -0.66
C MET A 1 6.71 23.98 -0.80
N GLY A 2 5.81 23.51 0.05
CA GLY A 2 5.34 22.12 0.04
C GLY A 2 4.49 21.85 -1.20
N HIS A 3 4.87 20.84 -1.99
CA HIS A 3 4.02 20.30 -3.05
C HIS A 3 2.84 19.57 -2.40
N PHE A 4 1.68 20.24 -2.28
CA PHE A 4 0.42 19.54 -2.05
C PHE A 4 -0.11 19.03 -3.38
N SER A 5 0.49 17.94 -3.87
CA SER A 5 -0.12 17.15 -4.93
C SER A 5 -1.23 16.34 -4.28
N SER A 6 -2.47 16.51 -4.74
CA SER A 6 -3.67 15.75 -4.31
C SER A 6 -3.60 14.25 -4.65
N ARG A 7 -2.41 13.70 -4.89
CA ARG A 7 -2.20 12.29 -5.25
C ARG A 7 -1.99 11.48 -3.99
N VAL A 8 -2.88 10.51 -3.81
CA VAL A 8 -2.73 9.46 -2.81
C VAL A 8 -1.42 8.71 -3.07
N THR A 9 -0.61 8.56 -2.03
CA THR A 9 0.67 7.85 -2.06
C THR A 9 0.53 6.45 -1.51
N ARG A 10 1.51 5.57 -1.78
CA ARG A 10 1.58 4.23 -1.15
C ARG A 10 1.72 4.31 0.38
N LYS A 11 2.25 5.41 0.91
CA LYS A 11 2.33 5.66 2.35
C LYS A 11 0.93 5.83 2.93
N ASP A 12 0.09 6.65 2.29
CA ASP A 12 -1.28 6.90 2.75
C ASP A 12 -2.12 5.60 2.73
N VAL A 13 -1.94 4.77 1.70
CA VAL A 13 -2.58 3.45 1.62
C VAL A 13 -2.10 2.54 2.75
N ALA A 14 -0.79 2.50 3.01
CA ALA A 14 -0.22 1.67 4.08
C ALA A 14 -0.77 2.05 5.46
N GLU A 15 -0.83 3.35 5.75
CA GLU A 15 -1.38 3.87 7.01
C GLU A 15 -2.87 3.55 7.15
N ARG A 16 -3.66 3.76 6.10
CA ARG A 16 -5.10 3.47 6.10
C ARG A 16 -5.41 1.97 6.23
N ALA A 17 -4.62 1.12 5.58
CA ALA A 17 -4.80 -0.33 5.59
C ALA A 17 -4.19 -1.02 6.84
N GLY A 18 -3.40 -0.29 7.64
CA GLY A 18 -2.70 -0.84 8.80
C GLY A 18 -1.62 -1.85 8.42
N VAL A 19 -0.88 -1.60 7.34
CA VAL A 19 0.18 -2.48 6.82
C VAL A 19 1.46 -1.69 6.55
N SER A 20 2.56 -2.37 6.22
CA SER A 20 3.78 -1.69 5.80
C SER A 20 3.75 -1.29 4.32
N MET A 21 4.51 -0.27 3.94
CA MET A 21 4.65 0.12 2.53
C MET A 21 5.20 -1.01 1.64
N ALA A 22 5.99 -1.93 2.22
CA ALA A 22 6.47 -3.11 1.49
C ALA A 22 5.31 -4.04 1.11
N VAL A 23 4.34 -4.25 2.01
CA VAL A 23 3.13 -5.03 1.71
C VAL A 23 2.31 -4.37 0.61
N VAL A 24 2.12 -3.04 0.66
CA VAL A 24 1.45 -2.30 -0.42
C VAL A 24 2.18 -2.51 -1.74
N SER A 25 3.52 -2.44 -1.73
CA SER A 25 4.33 -2.69 -2.93
C SER A 25 4.14 -4.10 -3.47
N TYR A 26 4.07 -5.12 -2.61
CA TYR A 26 3.88 -6.50 -3.05
C TYR A 26 2.48 -6.77 -3.57
N VAL A 27 1.45 -6.15 -2.99
CA VAL A 27 0.07 -6.30 -3.47
C VAL A 27 -0.13 -5.63 -4.83
N VAL A 28 0.37 -4.40 -4.99
CA VAL A 28 0.17 -3.61 -6.22
C VAL A 28 1.02 -4.12 -7.38
N ASN A 29 2.21 -4.67 -7.11
CA ASN A 29 3.15 -5.09 -8.15
C ASN A 29 3.33 -6.62 -8.21
N ASP A 30 2.46 -7.39 -7.56
CA ASP A 30 2.57 -8.86 -7.46
C ASP A 30 3.99 -9.32 -7.09
N GLY A 31 4.48 -8.78 -5.97
CA GLY A 31 5.85 -8.99 -5.49
C GLY A 31 6.16 -10.45 -5.11
N PRO A 32 7.44 -10.75 -4.85
CA PRO A 32 7.94 -12.13 -4.73
C PRO A 32 7.46 -12.87 -3.47
N ARG A 33 6.88 -12.15 -2.50
CA ARG A 33 6.37 -12.74 -1.26
C ARG A 33 4.84 -12.75 -1.30
N PRO A 34 4.19 -13.91 -1.18
CA PRO A 34 2.73 -13.98 -1.13
C PRO A 34 2.22 -13.23 0.10
N VAL A 35 1.20 -12.41 -0.10
CA VAL A 35 0.47 -11.71 0.96
C VAL A 35 -0.85 -12.44 1.18
N ALA A 36 -1.17 -12.72 2.45
CA ALA A 36 -2.42 -13.39 2.80
C ALA A 36 -3.64 -12.67 2.17
N PRO A 37 -4.65 -13.38 1.64
CA PRO A 37 -5.79 -12.76 0.96
C PRO A 37 -6.50 -11.69 1.81
N ALA A 38 -6.67 -11.96 3.10
CA ALA A 38 -7.26 -11.01 4.04
C ALA A 38 -6.47 -9.70 4.15
N THR A 39 -5.13 -9.74 4.04
CA THR A 39 -4.28 -8.55 4.05
C THR A 39 -4.28 -7.86 2.69
N ARG A 40 -4.32 -8.63 1.58
CA ARG A 40 -4.44 -8.08 0.21
C ARG A 40 -5.73 -7.28 0.05
N ASN A 41 -6.84 -7.78 0.59
CA ASN A 41 -8.14 -7.11 0.55
C ASN A 41 -8.20 -5.79 1.34
N LYS A 42 -7.27 -5.53 2.26
CA LYS A 42 -7.18 -4.24 2.95
C LYS A 42 -6.53 -3.16 2.08
N VAL A 43 -5.79 -3.56 1.05
CA VAL A 43 -4.99 -2.68 0.19
C VAL A 43 -5.70 -2.35 -1.13
N LEU A 44 -6.57 -3.24 -1.61
CA LEU A 44 -7.39 -3.07 -2.82
C LEU A 44 -8.68 -2.30 -2.52
#